data_AF-A0A645G717-F1
#
_entry.id   AF-A0A645G717-F1
#
_cell.length_a   1.000
_cell.length_b   1.000
_cell.length_c   1.000
_cell.angle_alpha   90.00
_cell.angle_beta   90.00
_cell.angle_gamma   90.00
#
_symmetry.space_group_name_H-M   'P 1'
#
loop_
_entity.id
_entity.type
_entity.pdbx_description
1 polymer ?
#
loop_
_entity_poly.entity_id
_entity_poly.type
_entity_poly.pdbx_seq_one_letter_code
_entity_poly.pdbx_strand_id
1 'polypeptide(L)'
;MKAVGRAAGSMVEEVRRQFKDIPGIMEGTGKPDYASCVAISTAGAQREMLIPSLLAIVVPVATGLVLGITGVMGLLAGGLAAGFMLATMLNNAGGAWDNAKKYIEKGAHGGKKLANGAKNPVHGAAVIGDTVGDPCKDTSGPSLNILIKLMSMVSIVFAPVVIKFSPAIQEWLHIAMKAVK
;
A
#
# COMPACT_ATOMS: atom_id res chain seq x y z
N MET A 1 -2.42 -0.63 -2.78
CA MET A 1 -3.44 -1.67 -3.08
C MET A 1 -3.48 -2.13 -4.54
N LYS A 2 -3.86 -1.29 -5.52
CA LYS A 2 -3.96 -1.72 -6.95
C LYS A 2 -2.67 -2.33 -7.51
N ALA A 3 -1.51 -1.78 -7.15
CA ALA A 3 -0.20 -2.32 -7.50
C ALA A 3 -0.01 -3.78 -7.05
N VAL A 4 -0.31 -4.06 -5.77
CA VAL A 4 -0.25 -5.41 -5.21
C VAL A 4 -1.23 -6.34 -5.93
N GLY A 5 -2.44 -5.88 -6.24
CA GLY A 5 -3.41 -6.67 -6.99
C GLY A 5 -2.92 -7.08 -8.38
N ARG A 6 -2.27 -6.17 -9.13
CA ARG A 6 -1.66 -6.49 -10.44
C ARG A 6 -0.51 -7.48 -10.33
N ALA A 7 0.41 -7.26 -9.39
CA ALA A 7 1.55 -8.14 -9.16
C ALA A 7 1.10 -9.54 -8.68
N ALA A 8 0.12 -9.59 -7.78
CA ALA A 8 -0.48 -10.84 -7.31
C ALA A 8 -1.20 -11.59 -8.44
N GLY A 9 -1.93 -10.88 -9.32
CA GLY A 9 -2.54 -11.49 -10.50
C GLY A 9 -1.52 -12.14 -11.42
N SER A 10 -0.43 -11.43 -11.72
CA SER A 10 0.67 -11.96 -12.54
C SER A 10 1.36 -13.16 -11.88
N MET A 11 1.52 -13.12 -10.55
CA MET A 11 2.06 -14.24 -9.77
C MET A 11 1.15 -15.48 -9.84
N VAL A 12 -0.17 -15.28 -9.76
CA VAL A 12 -1.16 -16.39 -9.87
C VAL A 12 -1.10 -17.03 -11.24
N GLU A 13 -1.00 -16.24 -12.31
CA GLU A 13 -0.87 -16.76 -13.67
C GLU A 13 0.42 -17.56 -13.85
N GLU A 14 1.55 -17.08 -13.34
CA GLU A 14 2.83 -17.78 -13.42
C GLU A 14 2.82 -19.10 -12.62
N VAL A 15 2.28 -19.10 -11.40
CA VAL A 15 2.16 -20.32 -10.59
C VAL A 15 1.26 -21.35 -11.29
N ARG A 16 0.15 -20.90 -11.90
CA ARG A 16 -0.73 -21.77 -12.69
C ARG A 16 -0.02 -22.35 -13.91
N ARG A 17 0.78 -21.54 -14.60
CA ARG A 17 1.59 -21.98 -15.74
C ARG A 17 2.58 -23.07 -15.29
N GLN A 18 3.31 -22.85 -14.19
CA GLN A 18 4.25 -23.84 -13.68
C GLN A 18 3.58 -25.16 -13.31
N PHE A 19 2.43 -25.13 -12.63
CA PHE A 19 1.68 -26.35 -12.29
C PHE A 19 1.16 -27.11 -13.52
N LYS A 20 0.88 -26.41 -14.63
CA LYS A 20 0.39 -27.03 -15.86
C LYS A 20 1.51 -27.56 -16.74
N ASP A 21 2.58 -26.80 -16.89
CA ASP A 21 3.58 -27.01 -17.94
C ASP A 21 4.84 -27.74 -17.44
N ILE A 22 5.12 -27.73 -16.13
CA ILE A 22 6.30 -28.38 -15.55
C ILE A 22 5.88 -29.71 -14.90
N PRO A 23 6.24 -30.87 -15.49
CA PRO A 23 5.89 -32.17 -14.93
C PRO A 23 6.55 -32.40 -13.56
N GLY A 24 5.88 -33.14 -12.67
CA GLY A 24 6.43 -33.53 -11.38
C GLY A 24 6.19 -32.52 -10.25
N ILE A 25 5.75 -31.29 -10.53
CA ILE A 25 5.54 -30.30 -9.45
C ILE A 25 4.38 -30.71 -8.54
N MET A 26 3.26 -31.17 -9.11
CA MET A 26 2.09 -31.59 -8.32
C MET A 26 2.34 -32.92 -7.61
N GLU A 27 3.20 -33.77 -8.17
CA GLU A 27 3.65 -35.03 -7.60
C GLU A 27 4.79 -34.85 -6.56
N GLY A 28 5.35 -33.64 -6.44
CA GLY A 28 6.43 -33.30 -5.52
C GLY A 28 7.81 -33.81 -5.93
N THR A 29 7.97 -34.31 -7.15
CA THR A 29 9.24 -34.82 -7.71
C THR A 29 9.96 -33.80 -8.58
N GLY A 30 9.23 -32.83 -9.14
CA GLY A 30 9.72 -31.74 -9.98
C GLY A 30 10.08 -30.49 -9.17
N LYS A 31 11.10 -29.76 -9.61
CA LYS A 31 11.55 -28.52 -8.96
C LYS A 31 10.84 -27.30 -9.58
N PRO A 32 10.14 -26.47 -8.79
CA PRO A 32 9.53 -25.24 -9.29
C PRO A 32 10.57 -24.20 -9.73
N ASP A 33 10.17 -23.34 -10.66
CA ASP A 33 10.96 -22.18 -11.04
C ASP A 33 10.66 -20.98 -10.12
N TYR A 34 11.43 -20.90 -9.04
CA TYR A 34 11.33 -19.79 -8.10
C TYR A 34 11.83 -18.46 -8.68
N ALA A 35 12.75 -18.49 -9.66
CA ALA A 35 13.37 -17.28 -10.19
C ALA A 35 12.34 -16.43 -10.95
N SER A 36 11.45 -17.07 -11.72
CA SER A 36 10.36 -16.38 -12.42
C SER A 36 9.43 -15.64 -11.45
N CYS A 37 9.01 -16.28 -10.35
CA CYS A 37 8.19 -15.65 -9.32
C CYS A 37 8.90 -14.45 -8.67
N VAL A 38 10.19 -14.59 -8.35
CA VAL A 38 11.00 -13.49 -7.79
C VAL A 38 11.14 -12.32 -8.78
N ALA A 39 11.30 -12.61 -10.07
CA ALA A 39 11.40 -11.58 -11.10
C ALA A 39 10.11 -10.76 -11.21
N ILE A 40 8.94 -11.43 -11.18
CA ILE A 40 7.62 -10.77 -11.24
C ILE A 40 7.42 -9.83 -10.06
N SER A 41 7.68 -10.30 -8.84
CA SER A 41 7.50 -9.47 -7.64
C SER A 41 8.50 -8.31 -7.59
N THR A 42 9.75 -8.54 -7.99
CA THR A 42 10.80 -7.52 -8.02
C THR A 42 10.49 -6.41 -9.02
N ALA A 43 10.21 -6.77 -10.28
CA ALA A 43 9.91 -5.79 -11.32
C ALA A 43 8.62 -5.02 -11.03
N GLY A 44 7.59 -5.73 -10.54
CA GLY A 44 6.33 -5.13 -10.10
C GLY A 44 6.55 -4.11 -8.98
N ALA A 45 7.29 -4.48 -7.93
CA ALA A 45 7.57 -3.59 -6.81
C ALA A 45 8.35 -2.33 -7.24
N GLN A 46 9.41 -2.49 -8.03
CA GLN A 46 10.25 -1.38 -8.52
C GLN A 46 9.47 -0.38 -9.37
N ARG A 47 8.62 -0.86 -10.28
CA ARG A 47 7.82 0.02 -11.14
C ARG A 47 6.76 0.77 -10.34
N GLU A 48 6.08 0.07 -9.44
CA GLU A 48 4.89 0.59 -8.76
C GLU A 48 5.24 1.49 -7.56
N MET A 49 6.45 1.39 -6.99
CA MET A 49 6.87 2.26 -5.88
C MET A 49 7.15 3.71 -6.31
N LEU A 50 7.47 3.95 -7.58
CA LEU A 50 7.87 5.28 -8.07
C LEU A 50 6.76 6.31 -7.88
N ILE A 51 5.52 5.96 -8.25
CA ILE A 51 4.41 6.91 -8.23
C ILE A 51 4.08 7.36 -6.80
N PRO A 52 3.83 6.47 -5.81
CA PRO A 52 3.60 6.89 -4.43
C PRO A 52 4.75 7.70 -3.83
N SER A 53 6.01 7.32 -4.10
CA SER A 53 7.18 8.03 -3.59
C SER A 53 7.31 9.45 -4.16
N LEU A 54 7.06 9.62 -5.47
CA LEU A 54 7.07 10.94 -6.10
C LEU A 54 5.95 11.83 -5.59
N LEU A 55 4.74 11.27 -5.40
CA LEU A 55 3.61 12.03 -4.86
C LEU A 55 3.92 12.58 -3.46
N ALA A 56 4.59 11.81 -2.61
CA ALA A 56 4.97 12.23 -1.27
C ALA A 56 5.89 13.48 -1.25
N ILE A 57 6.63 13.72 -2.33
CA ILE A 57 7.56 14.85 -2.47
C ILE A 57 6.90 16.00 -3.23
N VAL A 58 6.28 15.70 -4.38
CA VAL A 58 5.71 16.72 -5.27
C VAL A 58 4.52 17.42 -4.64
N VAL A 59 3.64 16.69 -3.95
CA VAL A 59 2.39 17.27 -3.41
C VAL A 59 2.66 18.36 -2.36
N PRO A 60 3.52 18.16 -1.33
CA PRO A 60 3.85 19.23 -0.39
C PRO A 60 4.51 20.44 -1.04
N VAL A 61 5.44 20.22 -1.98
CA VAL A 61 6.14 21.31 -2.68
C VAL A 61 5.18 22.12 -3.54
N ALA A 62 4.36 21.45 -4.37
CA ALA A 62 3.39 22.11 -5.22
C ALA A 62 2.33 22.86 -4.39
N THR A 63 1.83 22.24 -3.32
CA THR A 63 0.88 22.87 -2.39
C THR A 63 1.49 24.11 -1.75
N GLY A 64 2.75 24.03 -1.29
CA GLY A 64 3.44 25.18 -0.73
C GLY A 64 3.64 26.31 -1.73
N LEU A 65 4.06 25.99 -2.96
CA LEU A 65 4.26 27.03 -3.97
C LEU A 65 2.95 27.72 -4.37
N VAL A 66 1.85 26.97 -4.51
CA VAL A 66 0.57 27.50 -4.99
C VAL A 66 -0.28 28.11 -3.87
N LEU A 67 -0.37 27.45 -2.72
CA LEU A 67 -1.27 27.84 -1.62
C LEU A 67 -0.53 28.42 -0.40
N GLY A 68 0.80 28.50 -0.46
CA GLY A 68 1.62 29.06 0.61
C GLY A 68 1.67 28.19 1.86
N ILE A 69 2.16 28.78 2.95
CA ILE A 69 2.34 28.09 4.23
C ILE A 69 1.00 27.63 4.82
N THR A 70 -0.07 28.42 4.67
CA THR A 70 -1.41 28.05 5.15
C THR A 70 -1.94 26.80 4.44
N GLY A 71 -1.72 26.68 3.13
CA GLY A 71 -2.06 25.48 2.36
C GLY A 71 -1.29 24.24 2.83
N VAL A 72 0.02 24.39 3.08
CA VAL A 72 0.86 23.30 3.61
C VAL A 72 0.38 22.87 5.00
N MET A 73 0.03 23.82 5.88
CA MET A 73 -0.52 23.51 7.20
C MET A 73 -1.83 22.70 7.09
N GLY A 74 -2.72 23.09 6.17
CA GLY A 74 -3.95 22.34 5.89
C GLY A 74 -3.68 20.92 5.37
N LEU A 75 -2.75 20.78 4.42
CA LEU A 75 -2.32 19.48 3.88
C LEU A 75 -1.76 18.56 4.97
N LEU A 76 -0.88 19.07 5.83
CA LEU A 76 -0.26 18.28 6.90
C LEU A 76 -1.26 17.89 7.98
N ALA A 77 -2.10 18.83 8.43
CA ALA A 77 -3.12 18.54 9.45
C ALA A 77 -4.17 17.54 8.96
N GLY A 78 -4.71 17.77 7.76
CA GLY A 78 -5.68 16.87 7.14
C GLY A 78 -5.08 15.50 6.80
N GLY A 79 -3.87 15.48 6.23
CA GLY A 79 -3.12 14.27 5.90
C GLY A 79 -2.79 13.43 7.14
N LEU A 80 -2.41 14.07 8.24
CA LEU A 80 -2.19 13.40 9.52
C LEU A 80 -3.49 12.78 10.04
N ALA A 81 -4.56 13.58 10.18
CA ALA A 81 -5.81 13.12 10.77
C ALA A 81 -6.43 11.97 9.97
N ALA A 82 -6.61 12.16 8.66
CA ALA A 82 -7.20 11.14 7.79
C ALA A 82 -6.28 9.93 7.59
N GLY A 83 -4.99 10.19 7.35
CA GLY A 83 -4.02 9.14 7.07
C GLY A 83 -3.76 8.23 8.27
N PHE A 84 -3.70 8.78 9.48
CA PHE A 84 -3.51 7.98 10.70
C PHE A 84 -4.70 7.06 10.99
N MET A 85 -5.93 7.58 10.89
CA MET A 85 -7.14 6.76 11.04
C MET A 85 -7.19 5.63 10.02
N LEU A 86 -6.87 5.91 8.75
CA LEU A 86 -6.84 4.88 7.71
C LEU A 86 -5.72 3.86 7.93
N ALA A 87 -4.52 4.30 8.32
CA ALA A 87 -3.37 3.42 8.58
C ALA A 87 -3.68 2.42 9.70
N THR A 88 -4.23 2.91 10.81
CA THR A 88 -4.63 2.07 11.95
C THR A 88 -5.72 1.07 11.57
N MET A 89 -6.75 1.51 10.84
CA MET A 89 -7.81 0.62 10.34
C MET A 89 -7.23 -0.51 9.47
N LEU A 90 -6.39 -0.18 8.47
CA LEU A 90 -5.83 -1.16 7.54
C LEU A 90 -4.92 -2.18 8.23
N ASN A 91 -4.05 -1.72 9.14
CA ASN A 91 -3.16 -2.59 9.89
C ASN A 91 -3.93 -3.56 10.78
N ASN A 92 -4.91 -3.04 11.53
CA ASN A 92 -5.69 -3.84 12.47
C ASN A 92 -6.62 -4.82 11.75
N ALA A 93 -7.31 -4.38 10.69
CA ALA A 93 -8.20 -5.25 9.91
C ALA A 93 -7.40 -6.41 9.25
N GLY A 94 -6.28 -6.10 8.60
CA GLY A 94 -5.42 -7.13 8.02
C GLY A 94 -4.85 -8.09 9.05
N GLY A 95 -4.39 -7.58 10.20
CA GLY A 95 -3.90 -8.42 11.30
C GLY A 95 -5.00 -9.30 11.91
N ALA A 96 -6.22 -8.78 12.02
CA ALA A 96 -7.36 -9.56 12.51
C ALA A 96 -7.72 -10.71 11.56
N TRP A 97 -7.72 -10.49 10.24
CA TRP A 97 -7.98 -11.56 9.27
C TRP A 97 -6.89 -12.63 9.28
N ASP A 98 -5.60 -12.28 9.34
CA ASP A 98 -4.51 -13.26 9.45
C ASP A 98 -4.62 -14.08 10.75
N ASN A 99 -4.91 -13.41 11.87
CA ASN A 99 -5.07 -14.10 13.15
C ASN A 99 -6.32 -14.99 13.19
N ALA A 100 -7.43 -14.58 12.57
CA ALA A 100 -8.62 -15.42 12.44
C ALA A 100 -8.33 -16.67 11.60
N LYS A 101 -7.62 -16.54 10.49
CA LYS A 101 -7.14 -17.68 9.69
C LYS A 101 -6.26 -18.59 10.53
N LYS A 102 -5.22 -18.06 11.20
CA LYS A 102 -4.32 -18.84 12.06
C LYS A 102 -5.05 -19.53 13.22
N TYR A 103 -6.08 -18.91 13.78
CA TYR A 103 -6.91 -19.50 14.83
C TYR A 103 -7.64 -20.75 14.33
N ILE A 104 -8.24 -20.68 13.13
CA ILE A 104 -8.87 -21.83 12.48
C ILE A 104 -7.81 -22.89 12.13
N GLU A 105 -6.64 -22.50 11.61
CA GLU A 105 -5.56 -23.44 11.28
C GLU A 105 -5.00 -24.22 12.47
N LYS A 106 -5.14 -23.67 13.69
CA LYS A 106 -4.79 -24.34 14.96
C LYS A 106 -5.85 -25.33 15.46
N GLY A 107 -6.95 -25.50 14.75
CA GLY A 107 -7.98 -26.51 15.05
C GLY A 107 -9.34 -25.93 15.45
N ALA A 108 -9.46 -24.62 15.66
CA ALA A 108 -10.76 -24.00 15.87
C ALA A 108 -11.65 -24.17 14.63
N HIS A 109 -12.96 -24.28 14.83
CA HIS A 109 -13.94 -24.43 13.75
C HIS A 109 -13.63 -25.56 12.74
N GLY A 110 -13.02 -26.65 13.20
CA GLY A 110 -12.75 -27.84 12.39
C GLY A 110 -11.45 -27.78 11.58
N GLY A 111 -10.54 -26.86 11.86
CA GLY A 111 -9.20 -26.91 11.26
C GLY A 111 -9.16 -26.64 9.75
N LYS A 112 -8.06 -27.05 9.09
CA LYS A 112 -7.90 -26.90 7.63
C LYS A 112 -8.79 -27.86 6.83
N LYS A 113 -9.11 -29.02 7.40
CA LYS A 113 -9.89 -30.08 6.77
C LYS A 113 -10.95 -30.57 7.73
N LEU A 114 -12.14 -30.83 7.21
CA LEU A 114 -13.22 -31.47 7.95
C LEU A 114 -12.84 -32.92 8.29
N ALA A 115 -13.57 -33.54 9.23
CA ALA A 115 -13.31 -34.90 9.69
C ALA A 115 -13.34 -35.96 8.56
N ASN A 116 -14.06 -35.69 7.47
CA ASN A 116 -14.13 -36.53 6.28
C ASN A 116 -12.99 -36.27 5.27
N GLY A 117 -11.99 -35.46 5.62
CA GLY A 117 -10.87 -35.09 4.76
C GLY A 117 -11.18 -34.00 3.72
N ALA A 118 -12.43 -33.53 3.62
CA ALA A 118 -12.82 -32.46 2.70
C ALA A 118 -12.27 -31.09 3.17
N LYS A 119 -12.14 -30.13 2.23
CA LYS A 119 -11.72 -28.77 2.55
C LYS A 119 -12.75 -28.10 3.46
N ASN A 120 -12.29 -27.46 4.53
CA ASN A 120 -13.18 -26.70 5.41
C ASN A 120 -13.56 -25.36 4.76
N PRO A 121 -14.86 -25.11 4.46
CA PRO A 121 -15.28 -23.84 3.85
C PRO A 121 -15.00 -22.63 4.76
N VAL A 122 -14.99 -22.82 6.08
CA VAL A 122 -14.66 -21.74 7.05
C VAL A 122 -13.19 -21.35 6.92
N HIS A 123 -12.28 -22.32 6.81
CA HIS A 123 -10.86 -22.06 6.54
C HIS A 123 -10.67 -21.39 5.18
N GLY A 124 -11.37 -21.85 4.14
CA GLY A 124 -11.33 -21.23 2.81
C GLY A 124 -11.75 -19.75 2.84
N ALA A 125 -12.83 -19.41 3.54
CA ALA A 125 -13.28 -18.03 3.71
C ALA A 125 -12.26 -17.18 4.49
N ALA A 126 -11.66 -17.73 5.54
CA ALA A 126 -10.62 -17.03 6.31
C ALA A 126 -9.35 -16.77 5.49
N VAL A 127 -8.96 -17.71 4.61
CA VAL A 127 -7.85 -17.50 3.67
C VAL A 127 -8.17 -16.35 2.70
N ILE A 128 -9.41 -16.28 2.18
CA ILE A 128 -9.82 -15.15 1.33
C ILE A 128 -9.69 -13.83 2.11
N GLY A 129 -10.20 -13.76 3.35
CA GLY A 129 -10.08 -12.58 4.19
C GLY A 129 -8.63 -12.13 4.41
N ASP A 130 -7.74 -13.08 4.70
CA ASP A 130 -6.30 -12.82 4.87
C ASP A 130 -5.66 -12.27 3.58
N THR A 131 -5.97 -12.86 2.42
CA THR A 131 -5.43 -12.37 1.13
C THR A 131 -5.93 -10.97 0.75
N VAL A 132 -7.13 -10.57 1.21
CA VAL A 132 -7.61 -9.19 1.11
C VAL A 132 -6.89 -8.28 2.10
N GLY A 133 -6.57 -8.80 3.29
CA GLY A 133 -5.84 -8.12 4.35
C GLY A 133 -4.36 -7.86 4.05
N ASP A 134 -3.68 -8.73 3.31
CA ASP A 134 -2.24 -8.63 2.99
C ASP A 134 -1.83 -7.25 2.41
N PRO A 135 -2.45 -6.73 1.33
CA PRO A 135 -2.11 -5.41 0.81
C PRO A 135 -2.47 -4.26 1.78
N CYS A 136 -3.37 -4.51 2.73
CA CYS A 136 -3.76 -3.56 3.76
C CYS A 136 -2.68 -3.47 4.85
N LYS A 137 -2.31 -4.60 5.48
CA LYS A 137 -1.37 -4.62 6.62
C LYS A 137 0.10 -4.59 6.24
N ASP A 138 0.49 -5.07 5.05
CA ASP A 138 1.91 -5.22 4.69
C ASP A 138 2.37 -4.24 3.62
N THR A 139 1.46 -3.47 3.02
CA THR A 139 1.82 -2.48 2.01
C THR A 139 1.24 -1.12 2.32
N SER A 140 -0.08 -0.98 2.28
CA SER A 140 -0.70 0.36 2.24
C SER A 140 -0.75 0.98 3.65
N GLY A 141 -1.17 0.22 4.67
CA GLY A 141 -1.29 0.68 6.05
C GLY A 141 0.02 1.17 6.66
N PRO A 142 1.12 0.38 6.65
CA PRO A 142 2.40 0.84 7.17
C PRO A 142 2.99 2.02 6.37
N SER A 143 2.80 2.02 5.05
CA SER A 143 3.33 3.09 4.18
C SER A 143 2.68 4.44 4.42
N LEU A 144 1.42 4.50 4.87
CA LEU A 144 0.76 5.75 5.21
C LEU A 144 1.48 6.49 6.35
N ASN A 145 2.04 5.77 7.33
CA ASN A 145 2.81 6.38 8.41
C ASN A 145 4.10 7.04 7.89
N ILE A 146 4.76 6.39 6.92
CA ILE A 146 5.95 6.92 6.27
C ILE A 146 5.58 8.13 5.41
N LEU A 147 4.49 8.05 4.66
CA LEU A 147 3.98 9.14 3.83
C LEU A 147 3.76 10.42 4.65
N ILE A 148 3.06 10.31 5.79
CA ILE A 148 2.79 11.46 6.66
C ILE A 148 4.10 12.09 7.14
N LYS A 149 5.04 11.29 7.65
CA LYS A 149 6.34 11.79 8.14
C LYS A 149 7.17 12.43 7.02
N LEU A 150 7.20 11.80 5.85
CA LEU A 150 7.95 12.28 4.70
C LEU A 150 7.39 13.62 4.20
N MET A 151 6.07 13.75 4.09
CA MET A 151 5.43 15.02 3.70
C MET A 151 5.78 16.14 4.68
N SER A 152 5.78 15.88 5.99
CA SER A 152 6.20 16.86 7.00
C SER A 152 7.66 17.27 6.83
N MET A 153 8.57 16.30 6.62
CA MET A 153 9.99 16.58 6.39
C MET A 153 10.22 17.40 5.13
N VAL A 154 9.60 17.03 4.01
CA VAL A 154 9.69 17.79 2.75
C VAL A 154 9.16 19.21 2.94
N SER A 155 8.03 19.38 3.64
CA SER A 155 7.45 20.70 3.91
C SER A 155 8.40 21.61 4.68
N ILE A 156 9.09 21.08 5.69
CA ILE A 156 10.06 21.83 6.49
C ILE A 156 11.28 22.21 5.65
N VAL A 157 11.82 21.26 4.89
CA VAL A 157 13.01 21.49 4.03
C VAL A 157 12.74 22.55 2.97
N PHE A 158 11.54 22.56 2.38
CA PHE A 158 11.17 23.50 1.32
C PHE A 158 10.52 24.79 1.82
N ALA A 159 10.34 24.98 3.13
CA ALA A 159 9.73 26.19 3.68
C ALA A 159 10.40 27.50 3.21
N PRO A 160 11.75 27.63 3.16
CA PRO A 160 12.38 28.86 2.65
C PRO A 160 12.05 29.13 1.17
N VAL A 161 11.95 28.07 0.35
CA VAL A 161 11.57 28.18 -1.07
C VAL A 161 10.12 28.65 -1.18
N VAL A 162 9.23 28.07 -0.40
CA VAL A 162 7.81 28.47 -0.36
C VAL A 162 7.66 29.94 0.04
N ILE A 163 8.30 30.38 1.11
CA ILE A 163 8.23 31.78 1.58
C ILE A 163 8.73 32.75 0.50
N LYS A 164 9.80 32.39 -0.21
CA LYS A 164 10.39 33.26 -1.24
C LYS A 164 9.57 33.34 -2.52
N PHE A 165 9.05 32.21 -3.01
CA PHE A 165 8.47 32.13 -4.37
C PHE A 165 6.95 32.06 -4.40
N SER A 166 6.29 31.59 -3.33
CA SER A 166 4.83 31.45 -3.32
C SER A 166 4.09 32.77 -3.54
N PRO A 167 4.48 33.93 -2.95
CA PRO A 167 3.78 35.19 -3.19
C PRO A 167 3.72 35.60 -4.67
N ALA A 168 4.84 35.46 -5.39
CA ALA A 168 4.91 35.77 -6.82
C ALA A 168 4.05 34.80 -7.66
N ILE A 169 4.03 33.52 -7.29
CA ILE A 169 3.19 32.50 -7.96
C ILE A 169 1.71 32.78 -7.70
N GLN A 170 1.33 33.14 -6.47
CA GLN A 170 -0.05 33.46 -6.10
C GLN A 170 -0.56 34.72 -6.79
N GLU A 171 0.30 35.73 -6.95
CA GLU A 171 -0.01 36.94 -7.71
C GLU A 171 -0.23 36.61 -9.20
N TRP A 172 0.67 35.82 -9.79
CA TRP A 172 0.53 35.36 -11.18
C TRP A 172 -0.76 34.54 -11.41
N LEU A 173 -1.10 33.67 -10.47
CA LEU A 173 -2.32 32.86 -10.50
C LEU A 173 -3.59 33.61 -10.07
N HIS A 174 -3.49 34.87 -9.65
CA HIS A 174 -4.60 35.67 -9.13
C HIS A 174 -5.33 35.00 -7.93
N ILE A 175 -4.60 34.22 -7.14
CA ILE A 175 -5.14 33.49 -5.97
C ILE A 175 -5.05 34.37 -4.71
N ALA A 176 -4.04 35.26 -4.63
CA ALA A 176 -3.93 36.21 -3.54
C ALA A 176 -4.71 37.49 -3.84
N MET A 177 -5.62 37.88 -2.93
CA MET A 177 -6.11 39.26 -2.87
C MET A 177 -4.91 40.17 -2.66
N LYS A 178 -4.77 41.22 -3.50
CA LYS A 178 -3.76 42.27 -3.30
C LYS A 178 -3.79 42.67 -1.83
N ALA A 179 -2.68 42.49 -1.12
CA ALA A 179 -2.50 43.09 0.18
C ALA A 179 -2.75 44.59 0.00
N VAL A 180 -3.85 45.08 0.56
CA VAL A 180 -4.10 46.52 0.68
C VAL A 180 -2.90 47.05 1.46
N LYS A 181 -2.10 47.89 0.80
CA LYS A 181 -1.00 48.62 1.44
C LYS A 181 -1.52 49.48 2.58
#